data_AF-A0A1R1A218-F1
#
_entry.id   AF-A0A1R1A218-F1
#
_cell.length_a   1.000
_cell.length_b   1.000
_cell.length_c   1.000
_cell.angle_alpha   90.00
_cell.angle_beta   90.00
_cell.angle_gamma   90.00
#
_symmetry.space_group_name_H-M   'P 1'
#
loop_
_entity.id
_entity.type
_entity.pdbx_description
1 polymer ?
#
loop_
_entity_poly.entity_id
_entity_poly.type
_entity_poly.pdbx_seq_one_letter_code
_entity_poly.pdbx_strand_id
1 'polypeptide(L)'
;MAEDLSRQEQENELLSAYFLGDIREDIQYLGLTFNDIAWVMGNTLFGGGFLFLLPLPFWIKIPGLLLIFVLSIFGRLFSWSYRRRRRYRYIRQKNTGTGDEMEQLLGAESDGWFYRSGKMLHMVISLQADPWQTAVYNQKKQRINGFEQFLRACASERFEVSISSEQISDYQHELWTAKANKPVASEGMAALKKNRITMWRNMAESGEAKRSVYVLRLSVMEYQIDSRERDDETSEMTKEERQRFRMLAELREKLQRVLDPLTASGHEVTILSGLSMPELMGRWLDPISWERWMAAEGNWEQEAPDELVISLTKEDSKEEEADHEEKEQTDSPPRKGFLAVITAGLITLARKVGYSLRWVGNALHCILARLKTRRPRKEVLDDLLHIADSLSDLTLQGEEEEKEQQRMSALQGILFLTSPTSSGKSFLTANMAVAHSGEGVILHVVDLSPDRGTHTYLNPLRVSSSEPGWEAWTSRNAPGLTLWLPSEEQRPHIEETIRLLRKLSEQGPVLVDLPFAHPSRAELLKLGQAVAIVDGDYHHWLQWEQAAESWHGEVWLNQCEEPMTSHMATLLKEKWGQRVSLTFPHFHEANRWLFQGRPFVLDPKAVVHFIQVEEEQSHVSGNQAAS
;
A
#
# COMPACT_ATOMS: atom_id res chain seq x y z
N MET A 1 13.24 -17.81 -15.51
CA MET A 1 14.39 -17.75 -14.57
C MET A 1 15.60 -17.04 -15.17
N ALA A 2 16.34 -17.60 -16.14
CA ALA A 2 17.47 -16.88 -16.75
C ALA A 2 17.03 -15.61 -17.51
N GLU A 3 15.88 -15.66 -18.18
CA GLU A 3 15.31 -14.50 -18.87
C GLU A 3 14.75 -13.44 -17.90
N ASP A 4 14.20 -13.83 -16.75
CA ASP A 4 13.65 -12.89 -15.77
C ASP A 4 14.74 -12.21 -14.96
N LEU A 5 15.79 -12.96 -14.59
CA LEU A 5 17.01 -12.40 -13.99
C LEU A 5 17.70 -11.45 -14.97
N SER A 6 17.82 -11.85 -16.25
CA SER A 6 18.37 -10.98 -17.29
C SER A 6 17.52 -9.72 -17.51
N ARG A 7 16.19 -9.81 -17.44
CA ARG A 7 15.30 -8.63 -17.50
C ARG A 7 15.46 -7.72 -16.29
N GLN A 8 15.54 -8.27 -15.08
CA GLN A 8 15.78 -7.48 -13.86
C GLN A 8 17.17 -6.82 -13.88
N GLU A 9 18.20 -7.51 -14.36
CA GLU A 9 19.54 -6.94 -14.57
C GLU A 9 19.51 -5.82 -15.62
N GLN A 10 18.86 -6.01 -16.76
CA GLN A 10 18.69 -4.98 -17.78
C GLN A 10 17.90 -3.76 -17.27
N GLU A 11 16.89 -3.97 -16.42
CA GLU A 11 16.14 -2.89 -15.77
C GLU A 11 17.00 -2.14 -14.75
N ASN A 12 17.80 -2.86 -13.96
CA ASN A 12 18.72 -2.27 -12.98
C ASN A 12 19.88 -1.52 -13.67
N GLU A 13 20.40 -2.02 -14.78
CA GLU A 13 21.38 -1.33 -15.63
C GLU A 13 20.78 -0.04 -16.21
N LEU A 14 19.53 -0.10 -16.68
CA LEU A 14 18.81 1.06 -17.21
C LEU A 14 18.52 2.12 -16.15
N LEU A 15 18.42 1.77 -14.86
CA LEU A 15 18.29 2.75 -13.77
C LEU A 15 19.65 3.25 -13.26
N SER A 16 20.66 2.37 -13.19
CA SER A 16 21.99 2.68 -12.67
C SER A 16 22.84 3.53 -13.61
N ALA A 17 22.66 3.41 -14.93
CA ALA A 17 23.40 4.21 -15.91
C ALA A 17 23.07 5.71 -15.89
N TYR A 18 21.93 6.11 -15.30
CA TYR A 18 21.44 7.49 -15.38
C TYR A 18 21.67 8.33 -14.11
N PHE A 19 22.08 7.73 -12.98
CA PHE A 19 22.38 8.46 -11.75
C PHE A 19 23.83 9.01 -11.68
N LEU A 20 24.71 8.61 -12.60
CA LEU A 20 26.13 8.99 -12.60
C LEU A 20 26.44 10.30 -13.36
N GLY A 21 25.41 11.01 -13.83
CA GLY A 21 25.58 12.17 -14.71
C GLY A 21 24.91 13.43 -14.19
N ASP A 22 25.26 13.94 -13.02
CA ASP A 22 24.98 15.35 -12.70
C ASP A 22 26.23 16.09 -12.18
N ILE A 23 26.86 16.82 -13.10
CA ILE A 23 27.98 17.73 -12.84
C ILE A 23 27.50 19.02 -12.13
N ARG A 24 26.20 19.19 -11.85
CA ARG A 24 25.67 20.35 -11.10
C ARG A 24 25.79 20.23 -9.58
N GLU A 25 26.10 19.05 -9.04
CA GLU A 25 26.36 18.92 -7.60
C GLU A 25 27.59 19.73 -7.13
N ASP A 26 28.48 20.15 -8.04
CA ASP A 26 29.68 20.94 -7.71
C ASP A 26 29.43 22.44 -7.48
N ILE A 27 28.20 22.96 -7.70
CA ILE A 27 27.87 24.37 -7.37
C ILE A 27 27.20 24.50 -5.99
N GLN A 28 26.74 23.39 -5.40
CA GLN A 28 26.14 23.36 -4.07
C GLN A 28 27.11 22.76 -3.04
N TYR A 29 27.95 23.60 -2.44
CA TYR A 29 28.79 23.14 -1.33
C TYR A 29 27.88 22.72 -0.15
N LEU A 30 27.76 21.41 0.11
CA LEU A 30 26.90 20.84 1.16
C LEU A 30 25.39 21.17 1.00
N GLY A 31 24.90 21.35 -0.23
CA GLY A 31 23.49 21.68 -0.49
C GLY A 31 23.10 23.14 -0.23
N LEU A 32 24.09 24.04 -0.09
CA LEU A 32 23.88 25.47 0.12
C LEU A 32 24.25 26.25 -1.17
N THR A 33 23.39 27.18 -1.59
CA THR A 33 23.69 28.10 -2.69
C THR A 33 24.64 29.22 -2.24
N PHE A 34 25.31 29.92 -3.17
CA PHE A 34 26.14 31.09 -2.84
C PHE A 34 25.38 32.17 -2.04
N ASN A 35 24.09 32.37 -2.34
CA ASN A 35 23.24 33.29 -1.58
C ASN A 35 23.02 32.82 -0.14
N ASP A 36 22.93 31.50 0.08
CA ASP A 36 22.81 30.92 1.42
C ASP A 36 24.11 31.07 2.22
N ILE A 37 25.26 30.88 1.57
CA ILE A 37 26.57 31.09 2.17
C ILE A 37 26.73 32.56 2.59
N ALA A 38 26.38 33.50 1.71
CA ALA A 38 26.42 34.94 2.01
C ALA A 38 25.50 35.30 3.19
N TRP A 39 24.31 34.69 3.26
CA TRP A 39 23.37 34.89 4.38
C TRP A 39 23.88 34.32 5.70
N VAL A 40 24.45 33.10 5.68
CA VAL A 40 25.06 32.47 6.87
C VAL A 40 26.23 33.31 7.37
N MET A 41 27.10 33.78 6.47
CA MET A 41 28.19 34.69 6.82
C MET A 41 27.66 36.00 7.41
N GLY A 42 26.65 36.61 6.79
CA GLY A 42 26.03 37.85 7.27
C GLY A 42 25.47 37.74 8.69
N ASN A 43 24.71 36.67 8.98
CA ASN A 43 24.15 36.46 10.32
C ASN A 43 25.22 36.10 11.36
N THR A 44 26.25 35.37 10.95
CA THR A 44 27.36 35.03 11.84
C THR A 44 28.17 36.27 12.18
N LEU A 45 28.40 37.16 11.21
CA LEU A 45 29.07 38.44 11.44
C LEU A 45 28.22 39.37 12.30
N PHE A 46 26.92 39.45 12.07
CA PHE A 46 26.03 40.32 12.86
C PHE A 46 25.84 39.81 14.30
N GLY A 47 25.48 38.53 14.46
CA GLY A 47 25.29 37.89 15.76
C GLY A 47 26.61 37.75 16.53
N GLY A 48 27.69 37.38 15.84
CA GLY A 48 29.04 37.33 16.40
C GLY A 48 29.53 38.72 16.80
N GLY A 49 29.33 39.73 15.95
CA GLY A 49 29.64 41.13 16.26
C GLY A 49 28.94 41.60 17.53
N PHE A 50 27.65 41.29 17.69
CA PHE A 50 26.90 41.58 18.91
C PHE A 50 27.48 40.86 20.14
N LEU A 51 27.85 39.58 20.02
CA LEU A 51 28.51 38.82 21.09
C LEU A 51 29.85 39.46 21.52
N PHE A 52 30.59 40.04 20.57
CA PHE A 52 31.86 40.70 20.85
C PHE A 52 31.71 42.08 21.51
N LEU A 53 30.58 42.76 21.33
CA LEU A 53 30.24 44.00 22.04
C LEU A 53 29.90 43.78 23.52
N LEU A 54 29.51 42.56 23.91
CA LEU A 54 29.24 42.23 25.31
C LEU A 54 30.56 42.14 26.12
N PRO A 55 30.56 42.55 27.40
CA PRO A 55 31.73 42.52 28.28
C PRO A 55 32.02 41.10 28.81
N LEU A 56 32.05 40.12 27.91
CA LEU A 56 32.36 38.72 28.21
C LEU A 56 33.84 38.43 27.96
N PRO A 57 34.45 37.50 28.72
CA PRO A 57 35.82 37.06 28.48
C PRO A 57 35.94 36.35 27.13
N PHE A 58 37.10 36.52 26.49
CA PHE A 58 37.37 36.06 25.12
C PHE A 58 37.11 34.57 24.90
N TRP A 59 37.45 33.73 25.88
CA TRP A 59 37.24 32.28 25.83
C TRP A 59 35.77 31.85 25.78
N ILE A 60 34.82 32.70 26.20
CA ILE A 60 33.38 32.46 26.07
C ILE A 60 32.88 32.93 24.69
N LYS A 61 33.50 33.97 24.14
CA LYS A 61 33.13 34.54 22.84
C LYS A 61 33.40 33.59 21.68
N ILE A 62 34.52 32.86 21.70
CA ILE A 62 34.87 31.91 20.62
C ILE A 62 33.83 30.77 20.48
N PRO A 63 33.48 30.01 21.54
CA PRO A 63 32.44 29.00 21.47
C PRO A 63 31.08 29.58 21.10
N GLY A 64 30.75 30.79 21.58
CA GLY A 64 29.51 31.46 21.24
C GLY A 64 29.40 31.83 19.76
N LEU A 65 30.49 32.31 19.14
CA LEU A 65 30.52 32.60 17.71
C LEU A 65 30.38 31.32 16.87
N LEU A 66 31.07 30.25 17.27
CA LEU A 66 30.94 28.94 16.63
C LEU A 66 29.52 28.39 16.75
N LEU A 67 28.88 28.56 17.91
CA LEU A 67 27.48 28.17 18.12
C LEU A 67 26.53 28.96 17.21
N ILE A 68 26.73 30.28 17.07
CA ILE A 68 25.92 31.14 16.17
C ILE A 68 26.08 30.71 14.72
N PHE A 69 27.31 30.40 14.29
CA PHE A 69 27.59 29.90 12.94
C PHE A 69 26.88 28.57 12.68
N VAL A 70 27.05 27.60 13.58
CA VAL A 70 26.42 26.28 13.49
C VAL A 70 24.89 26.38 13.49
N LEU A 71 24.32 27.20 14.36
CA LEU A 71 22.87 27.45 14.39
C LEU A 71 22.36 28.17 13.14
N SER A 72 23.17 29.04 12.53
CA SER A 72 22.80 29.72 11.28
C SER A 72 22.79 28.74 10.11
N ILE A 73 23.77 27.84 10.04
CA ILE A 73 23.81 26.73 9.07
C ILE A 73 22.60 25.82 9.25
N PHE A 74 22.38 25.30 10.47
CA PHE A 74 21.24 24.43 10.74
C PHE A 74 19.91 25.14 10.53
N GLY A 75 19.79 26.40 10.92
CA GLY A 75 18.59 27.20 10.69
C GLY A 75 18.28 27.36 9.20
N ARG A 76 19.30 27.42 8.34
CA ARG A 76 19.13 27.49 6.89
C ARG A 76 18.81 26.13 6.28
N LEU A 77 19.60 25.09 6.61
CA LEU A 77 19.36 23.70 6.19
C LEU A 77 17.95 23.22 6.56
N PHE A 78 17.49 23.54 7.79
CA PHE A 78 16.15 23.18 8.25
C PHE A 78 15.08 24.23 7.95
N SER A 79 15.40 25.31 7.21
CA SER A 79 14.45 26.36 6.81
C SER A 79 13.64 26.95 8.00
N TRP A 80 14.27 27.11 9.17
CA TRP A 80 13.59 27.50 10.43
C TRP A 80 12.84 28.83 10.33
N SER A 81 13.37 29.82 9.59
CA SER A 81 12.71 31.11 9.39
C SER A 81 11.39 30.96 8.62
N TYR A 82 11.38 30.13 7.58
CA TYR A 82 10.19 29.80 6.80
C TYR A 82 9.18 29.03 7.67
N ARG A 83 9.63 27.97 8.35
CA ARG A 83 8.77 27.16 9.25
C ARG A 83 8.18 27.99 10.40
N ARG A 84 8.95 28.92 10.98
CA ARG A 84 8.49 29.82 12.04
C ARG A 84 7.47 30.84 11.53
N ARG A 85 7.70 31.46 10.36
CA ARG A 85 6.71 32.36 9.73
C ARG A 85 5.42 31.60 9.41
N ARG A 86 5.52 30.39 8.85
CA ARG A 86 4.37 29.50 8.59
C ARG A 86 3.60 29.19 9.88
N ARG A 87 4.30 28.80 10.96
CA ARG A 87 3.68 28.53 12.27
C ARG A 87 3.00 29.75 12.89
N TYR A 88 3.59 30.94 12.78
CA TYR A 88 2.99 32.16 13.31
C TYR A 88 1.72 32.57 12.56
N ARG A 89 1.68 32.38 11.24
CA ARG A 89 0.47 32.62 10.44
C ARG A 89 -0.61 31.57 10.70
N TYR A 90 -0.22 30.30 10.84
CA TYR A 90 -1.11 29.19 11.23
C TYR A 90 -1.90 29.46 12.51
N ILE A 91 -1.29 30.13 13.50
CA ILE A 91 -1.95 30.44 14.78
C ILE A 91 -2.90 31.65 14.66
N ARG A 92 -2.75 32.50 13.63
CA ARG A 92 -3.43 33.81 13.54
C ARG A 92 -4.54 33.90 12.50
N GLN A 93 -4.53 33.08 11.45
CA GLN A 93 -5.60 33.11 10.45
C GLN A 93 -6.79 32.26 10.90
N LYS A 94 -8.02 32.75 10.65
CA LYS A 94 -9.23 31.93 10.73
C LYS A 94 -9.22 31.01 9.50
N ASN A 95 -9.37 29.71 9.72
CA ASN A 95 -9.47 28.71 8.66
C ASN A 95 -10.78 28.92 7.89
N THR A 96 -10.76 29.82 6.92
CA THR A 96 -11.81 29.93 5.91
C THR A 96 -11.31 29.14 4.71
N GLY A 97 -11.88 27.95 4.52
CA GLY A 97 -11.42 26.96 3.53
C GLY A 97 -11.60 27.37 2.06
N THR A 98 -11.87 28.65 1.77
CA THR A 98 -12.16 29.14 0.42
C THR A 98 -10.90 29.54 -0.36
N GLY A 99 -9.78 29.81 0.33
CA GLY A 99 -8.50 30.08 -0.33
C GLY A 99 -8.39 31.43 -1.05
N ASP A 100 -9.42 32.28 -0.99
CA ASP A 100 -9.49 33.56 -1.73
C ASP A 100 -8.44 34.59 -1.26
N GLU A 101 -7.97 34.52 -0.01
CA GLU A 101 -6.93 35.40 0.53
C GLU A 101 -5.49 34.87 0.31
N MET A 102 -5.29 33.78 -0.44
CA MET A 102 -4.00 33.08 -0.52
C MET A 102 -2.93 33.75 -1.37
N GLU A 103 -3.29 34.62 -2.33
CA GLU A 103 -2.33 35.42 -3.11
C GLU A 103 -1.43 36.27 -2.19
N GLN A 104 -2.03 36.81 -1.13
CA GLN A 104 -1.33 37.58 -0.10
C GLN A 104 -0.37 36.73 0.75
N LEU A 105 -0.61 35.42 0.86
CA LEU A 105 0.17 34.51 1.70
C LEU A 105 1.46 34.05 1.01
N LEU A 106 1.39 33.81 -0.29
CA LEU A 106 2.50 33.37 -1.14
C LEU A 106 3.36 34.54 -1.64
N GLY A 107 2.83 35.78 -1.61
CA GLY A 107 3.51 36.94 -2.20
C GLY A 107 3.67 36.79 -3.71
N ALA A 108 2.69 36.15 -4.34
CA ALA A 108 2.62 35.94 -5.77
C ALA A 108 1.21 36.29 -6.26
N GLU A 109 1.13 37.09 -7.32
CA GLU A 109 -0.12 37.50 -7.95
C GLU A 109 -0.50 36.45 -9.01
N SER A 110 -1.77 36.01 -9.04
CA SER A 110 -2.23 35.15 -10.12
C SER A 110 -2.42 35.96 -11.40
N ASP A 111 -1.93 35.46 -12.52
CA ASP A 111 -2.03 36.11 -13.82
C ASP A 111 -2.54 35.08 -14.84
N GLY A 112 -3.84 34.77 -14.76
CA GLY A 112 -4.46 33.72 -15.56
C GLY A 112 -3.94 32.34 -15.17
N TRP A 113 -3.18 31.69 -16.06
CA TRP A 113 -2.73 30.31 -15.90
C TRP A 113 -1.32 30.18 -15.31
N PHE A 114 -0.73 31.23 -14.72
CA PHE A 114 0.57 31.19 -14.03
C PHE A 114 0.60 32.21 -12.88
N TYR A 115 1.63 32.14 -12.03
CA TYR A 115 1.84 33.05 -10.89
C TYR A 115 3.04 33.95 -11.12
N ARG A 116 2.94 35.20 -10.67
CA ARG A 116 4.04 36.16 -10.73
C ARG A 116 4.54 36.49 -9.33
N SER A 117 5.79 36.14 -9.03
CA SER A 117 6.48 36.56 -7.80
C SER A 117 7.62 37.50 -8.16
N GLY A 118 7.36 38.81 -8.09
CA GLY A 118 8.29 39.82 -8.60
C GLY A 118 8.50 39.68 -10.12
N LYS A 119 9.72 39.32 -10.54
CA LYS A 119 10.08 39.09 -11.96
C LYS A 119 10.12 37.61 -12.34
N MET A 120 9.76 36.71 -11.42
CA MET A 120 9.76 35.27 -11.66
C MET A 120 8.33 34.82 -11.93
N LEU A 121 8.14 34.08 -13.02
CA LEU A 121 6.89 33.46 -13.40
C LEU A 121 6.94 31.99 -12.99
N HIS A 122 5.89 31.52 -12.33
CA HIS A 122 5.76 30.14 -11.87
C HIS A 122 4.52 29.48 -12.47
N MET A 123 4.70 28.31 -13.06
CA MET A 123 3.61 27.45 -13.54
C MET A 123 3.60 26.17 -12.71
N VAL A 124 2.42 25.74 -12.31
CA VAL A 124 2.22 24.53 -11.51
C VAL A 124 1.48 23.53 -12.37
N ILE A 125 1.99 22.30 -12.42
CA ILE A 125 1.58 21.29 -13.39
C ILE A 125 1.44 19.97 -12.65
N SER A 126 0.31 19.29 -12.81
CA SER A 126 0.13 17.91 -12.39
C SER A 126 0.73 16.99 -13.45
N LEU A 127 1.48 16.00 -13.00
CA LEU A 127 2.00 14.93 -13.83
C LEU A 127 1.39 13.62 -13.35
N GLN A 128 0.57 13.00 -14.20
CA GLN A 128 0.06 11.65 -13.99
C GLN A 128 0.93 10.68 -14.77
N ALA A 129 1.71 9.91 -14.02
CA ALA A 129 2.58 8.89 -14.56
C ALA A 129 1.90 7.52 -14.47
N ASP A 130 1.88 6.80 -15.59
CA ASP A 130 1.45 5.41 -15.62
C ASP A 130 2.29 4.52 -14.69
N PRO A 131 1.69 3.44 -14.15
CA PRO A 131 2.39 2.52 -13.24
C PRO A 131 3.67 1.97 -13.87
N TRP A 132 4.77 2.07 -13.10
CA TRP A 132 6.10 1.62 -13.53
C TRP A 132 6.24 0.09 -13.53
N GLN A 133 5.68 -0.57 -12.52
CA GLN A 133 5.85 -2.01 -12.31
C GLN A 133 5.24 -2.86 -13.44
N THR A 134 4.13 -2.40 -14.01
CA THR A 134 3.41 -3.10 -15.08
C THR A 134 3.89 -2.73 -16.49
N ALA A 135 4.78 -1.75 -16.61
CA ALA A 135 5.26 -1.28 -17.91
C ALA A 135 6.27 -2.25 -18.54
N VAL A 136 6.17 -2.45 -19.85
CA VAL A 136 7.14 -3.26 -20.62
C VAL A 136 8.46 -2.50 -20.73
N TYR A 137 9.60 -3.21 -20.84
CA TYR A 137 10.94 -2.61 -20.92
C TYR A 137 11.07 -1.44 -21.92
N ASN A 138 10.50 -1.57 -23.11
CA ASN A 138 10.53 -0.49 -24.12
C ASN A 138 9.78 0.77 -23.67
N GLN A 139 8.67 0.60 -22.95
CA GLN A 139 7.91 1.72 -22.38
C GLN A 139 8.71 2.37 -21.24
N LYS A 140 9.35 1.58 -20.38
CA LYS A 140 10.25 2.08 -19.33
C LYS A 140 11.39 2.92 -19.93
N LYS A 141 12.04 2.42 -20.98
CA LYS A 141 13.09 3.13 -21.72
C LYS A 141 12.57 4.44 -22.36
N GLN A 142 11.40 4.41 -22.99
CA GLN A 142 10.77 5.59 -23.58
C GLN A 142 10.46 6.66 -22.52
N ARG A 143 9.96 6.26 -21.36
CA ARG A 143 9.67 7.15 -20.23
C ARG A 143 10.92 7.83 -19.68
N ILE A 144 12.02 7.09 -19.48
CA ILE A 144 13.29 7.67 -19.04
C ILE A 144 13.82 8.66 -20.08
N ASN A 145 13.84 8.27 -21.35
CA ASN A 145 14.30 9.16 -22.42
C ASN A 145 13.44 10.42 -22.53
N GLY A 146 12.11 10.30 -22.37
CA GLY A 146 11.18 11.43 -22.36
C GLY A 146 11.46 12.39 -21.20
N PHE A 147 11.68 11.85 -20.01
CA PHE A 147 12.05 12.65 -18.84
C PHE A 147 13.40 13.35 -19.00
N GLU A 148 14.39 12.68 -19.60
CA GLU A 148 15.68 13.30 -19.90
C GLU A 148 15.55 14.45 -20.92
N GLN A 149 14.79 14.22 -21.99
CA GLN A 149 14.51 15.25 -22.99
C GLN A 149 13.76 16.43 -22.38
N PHE A 150 12.84 16.18 -21.46
CA PHE A 150 12.17 17.22 -20.66
C PHE A 150 13.17 18.05 -19.84
N LEU A 151 14.11 17.43 -19.12
CA LEU A 151 15.13 18.14 -18.35
C LEU A 151 16.06 18.96 -19.26
N ARG A 152 16.43 18.41 -20.42
CA ARG A 152 17.23 19.12 -21.43
C ARG A 152 16.45 20.30 -22.02
N ALA A 153 15.17 20.13 -22.33
CA ALA A 153 14.29 21.18 -22.81
C ALA A 153 14.16 22.31 -21.77
N CYS A 154 13.93 21.97 -20.50
CA CYS A 154 13.92 22.92 -19.40
C CYS A 154 15.22 23.73 -19.33
N ALA A 155 16.38 23.06 -19.41
CA ALA A 155 17.67 23.74 -19.39
C ALA A 155 17.86 24.66 -20.61
N SER A 156 17.46 24.23 -21.80
CA SER A 156 17.58 25.03 -23.04
C SER A 156 16.69 26.28 -23.02
N GLU A 157 15.47 26.15 -22.50
CA GLU A 157 14.49 27.23 -22.40
C GLU A 157 14.64 28.09 -21.12
N ARG A 158 15.61 27.73 -20.26
CA ARG A 158 15.95 28.39 -19.00
C ARG A 158 14.86 28.29 -17.91
N PHE A 159 14.11 27.19 -17.89
CA PHE A 159 13.23 26.88 -16.78
C PHE A 159 13.99 26.26 -15.60
N GLU A 160 13.70 26.76 -14.41
CA GLU A 160 13.98 26.08 -13.16
C GLU A 160 12.83 25.10 -12.86
N VAL A 161 13.16 23.82 -12.67
CA VAL A 161 12.19 22.77 -12.37
C VAL A 161 12.30 22.38 -10.91
N SER A 162 11.15 22.29 -10.24
CA SER A 162 11.03 21.65 -8.93
C SER A 162 9.97 20.57 -9.02
N ILE A 163 10.34 19.35 -8.67
CA ILE A 163 9.44 18.19 -8.70
C ILE A 163 9.11 17.82 -7.25
N SER A 164 7.83 17.73 -6.93
CA SER A 164 7.35 17.16 -5.67
C SER A 164 6.52 15.92 -5.94
N SER A 165 6.68 14.92 -5.08
CA SER A 165 5.89 13.70 -5.10
C SER A 165 5.14 13.57 -3.78
N GLU A 166 3.84 13.34 -3.85
CA GLU A 166 2.98 13.18 -2.69
C GLU A 166 2.19 11.88 -2.80
N GLN A 167 1.93 11.26 -1.65
CA GLN A 167 1.00 10.15 -1.56
C GLN A 167 -0.32 10.67 -1.01
N ILE A 168 -1.37 10.64 -1.83
CA ILE A 168 -2.72 11.03 -1.44
C ILE A 168 -3.63 9.81 -1.42
N SER A 169 -4.71 9.85 -0.63
CA SER A 169 -5.72 8.79 -0.66
C SER A 169 -6.29 8.61 -2.08
N ASP A 170 -6.50 7.36 -2.47
CA ASP A 170 -6.87 6.99 -3.84
C ASP A 170 -8.38 7.14 -4.11
N TYR A 171 -8.90 8.37 -3.95
CA TYR A 171 -10.26 8.70 -4.33
C TYR A 171 -10.38 8.79 -5.86
N GLN A 172 -11.07 7.82 -6.46
CA GLN A 172 -11.31 7.74 -7.91
C GLN A 172 -12.81 7.75 -8.23
N HIS A 173 -13.52 8.78 -7.74
CA HIS A 173 -14.99 8.87 -7.84
C HIS A 173 -15.51 8.72 -9.27
N GLU A 174 -14.86 9.33 -10.26
CA GLU A 174 -15.25 9.21 -11.67
C GLU A 174 -15.18 7.75 -12.16
N LEU A 175 -14.08 7.07 -11.86
CA LEU A 175 -13.85 5.69 -12.26
C LEU A 175 -14.79 4.74 -11.51
N TRP A 176 -15.07 5.00 -10.22
CA TRP A 176 -16.04 4.25 -9.44
C TRP A 176 -17.46 4.45 -9.94
N THR A 177 -17.82 5.67 -10.34
CA THR A 177 -19.13 6.02 -10.93
C THR A 177 -19.28 5.35 -12.30
N ALA A 178 -18.28 5.45 -13.16
CA ALA A 178 -18.24 4.77 -14.45
C ALA A 178 -18.36 3.24 -14.28
N LYS A 179 -17.64 2.67 -13.31
CA LYS A 179 -17.79 1.27 -12.95
C LYS A 179 -19.21 1.00 -12.49
N ALA A 180 -19.76 1.73 -11.51
CA ALA A 180 -21.11 1.57 -10.97
C ALA A 180 -22.19 1.58 -12.06
N ASN A 181 -22.05 2.43 -13.07
CA ASN A 181 -23.01 2.58 -14.17
C ASN A 181 -22.93 1.47 -15.23
N LYS A 182 -21.86 0.66 -15.25
CA LYS A 182 -21.73 -0.44 -16.22
C LYS A 182 -22.81 -1.52 -16.01
N PRO A 183 -23.57 -1.96 -17.04
CA PRO A 183 -24.62 -2.97 -16.87
C PRO A 183 -24.04 -4.32 -16.41
N VAL A 184 -24.80 -5.04 -15.58
CA VAL A 184 -24.38 -6.29 -14.95
C VAL A 184 -25.41 -7.38 -15.28
N ALA A 185 -24.95 -8.62 -15.47
CA ALA A 185 -25.78 -9.73 -15.93
C ALA A 185 -26.65 -10.36 -14.82
N SER A 186 -26.28 -10.24 -13.55
CA SER A 186 -27.00 -10.84 -12.42
C SER A 186 -27.00 -9.94 -11.18
N GLU A 187 -27.94 -10.19 -10.27
CA GLU A 187 -28.07 -9.47 -8.99
C GLU A 187 -26.88 -9.72 -8.06
N GLY A 188 -26.37 -10.95 -7.98
CA GLY A 188 -25.19 -11.29 -7.18
C GLY A 188 -23.93 -10.56 -7.65
N MET A 189 -23.76 -10.39 -8.97
CA MET A 189 -22.68 -9.59 -9.51
C MET A 189 -22.87 -8.09 -9.24
N ALA A 190 -24.12 -7.60 -9.22
CA ALA A 190 -24.40 -6.23 -8.84
C ALA A 190 -24.04 -5.99 -7.36
N ALA A 191 -24.32 -6.96 -6.48
CA ALA A 191 -23.91 -6.93 -5.08
C ALA A 191 -22.38 -6.96 -4.92
N LEU A 192 -21.68 -7.88 -5.59
CA LEU A 192 -20.21 -7.95 -5.56
C LEU A 192 -19.57 -6.66 -6.06
N LYS A 193 -20.09 -6.12 -7.16
CA LYS A 193 -19.62 -4.86 -7.73
C LYS A 193 -19.81 -3.70 -6.75
N LYS A 194 -20.98 -3.61 -6.12
CA LYS A 194 -21.26 -2.60 -5.08
C LYS A 194 -20.29 -2.75 -3.91
N ASN A 195 -20.13 -3.97 -3.39
CA ASN A 195 -19.23 -4.27 -2.28
C ASN A 195 -17.77 -3.93 -2.61
N ARG A 196 -17.32 -4.21 -3.83
CA ARG A 196 -15.96 -3.87 -4.27
C ARG A 196 -15.74 -2.36 -4.36
N ILE A 197 -16.73 -1.61 -4.84
CA ILE A 197 -16.68 -0.14 -4.83
C ILE A 197 -16.68 0.37 -3.38
N THR A 198 -17.51 -0.18 -2.50
CA THR A 198 -17.51 0.16 -1.07
C THR A 198 -16.16 -0.17 -0.41
N MET A 199 -15.58 -1.32 -0.72
CA MET A 199 -14.26 -1.72 -0.21
C MET A 199 -13.18 -0.74 -0.67
N TRP A 200 -13.15 -0.36 -1.95
CA TRP A 200 -12.22 0.65 -2.44
C TRP A 200 -12.42 2.01 -1.78
N ARG A 201 -13.67 2.43 -1.58
CA ARG A 201 -14.00 3.66 -0.86
C ARG A 201 -13.51 3.59 0.59
N ASN A 202 -13.77 2.50 1.31
CA ASN A 202 -13.32 2.29 2.68
C ASN A 202 -11.79 2.27 2.78
N MET A 203 -11.08 1.66 1.82
CA MET A 203 -9.61 1.67 1.79
C MET A 203 -9.02 3.06 1.50
N ALA A 204 -9.71 3.88 0.71
CA ALA A 204 -9.31 5.27 0.49
C ALA A 204 -9.59 6.13 1.74
N GLU A 205 -10.72 5.93 2.40
CA GLU A 205 -11.12 6.60 3.66
C GLU A 205 -10.22 6.21 4.84
N SER A 206 -9.83 4.95 4.95
CA SER A 206 -8.89 4.47 5.97
C SER A 206 -7.44 4.89 5.71
N GLY A 207 -7.15 5.37 4.49
CA GLY A 207 -5.80 5.72 4.05
C GLY A 207 -4.91 4.53 3.74
N GLU A 208 -5.47 3.32 3.62
CA GLU A 208 -4.76 2.11 3.19
C GLU A 208 -4.43 2.14 1.69
N ALA A 209 -5.35 2.68 0.88
CA ALA A 209 -5.15 2.89 -0.55
C ALA A 209 -4.63 4.31 -0.81
N LYS A 210 -3.36 4.41 -1.25
CA LYS A 210 -2.72 5.68 -1.62
C LYS A 210 -2.24 5.66 -3.06
N ARG A 211 -2.39 6.78 -3.75
CA ARG A 211 -1.82 7.03 -5.07
C ARG A 211 -0.72 8.09 -5.00
N SER A 212 0.29 7.91 -5.83
CA SER A 212 1.34 8.92 -6.00
C SER A 212 0.89 9.97 -6.99
N VAL A 213 0.91 11.24 -6.56
CA VAL A 213 0.70 12.40 -7.42
C VAL A 213 2.00 13.16 -7.52
N TYR A 214 2.40 13.48 -8.74
CA TYR A 214 3.59 14.27 -9.02
C TYR A 214 3.17 15.68 -9.41
N VAL A 215 3.75 16.68 -8.75
CA VAL A 215 3.52 18.08 -9.07
C VAL A 215 4.83 18.68 -9.51
N LEU A 216 4.82 19.28 -10.70
CA LEU A 216 5.93 19.99 -11.30
C LEU A 216 5.69 21.49 -11.15
N ARG A 217 6.69 22.19 -10.61
CA ARG A 217 6.74 23.65 -10.65
C ARG A 217 7.82 24.09 -11.61
N LEU A 218 7.42 24.73 -12.70
CA LEU A 218 8.32 25.35 -13.67
C LEU A 218 8.41 26.84 -13.37
N SER A 219 9.63 27.36 -13.22
CA SER A 219 9.87 28.77 -12.94
C SER A 219 10.79 29.38 -13.99
N VAL A 220 10.47 30.56 -14.49
CA VAL A 220 11.29 31.29 -15.47
C VAL A 220 11.32 32.77 -15.12
N MET A 221 12.42 33.44 -15.39
CA MET A 221 12.49 34.88 -15.21
C MET A 221 11.84 35.59 -16.41
N GLU A 222 11.02 36.60 -16.14
CA GLU A 222 10.27 37.35 -17.16
C GLU A 222 11.19 37.95 -18.24
N TYR A 223 12.39 38.42 -17.86
CA TYR A 223 13.36 38.99 -18.80
C TYR A 223 14.01 37.95 -19.74
N GLN A 224 13.81 36.66 -19.49
CA GLN A 224 14.30 35.57 -20.35
C GLN A 224 13.26 35.15 -21.40
N ILE A 225 12.10 35.80 -21.42
CA ILE A 225 11.04 35.59 -22.40
C ILE A 225 11.19 36.67 -23.47
N ASP A 226 11.68 36.27 -24.64
CA ASP A 226 11.89 37.20 -25.76
C ASP A 226 10.53 37.60 -26.34
N SER A 227 10.15 38.87 -26.20
CA SER A 227 8.93 39.40 -26.80
C SER A 227 9.15 39.72 -28.28
N ARG A 228 8.94 38.71 -29.14
CA ARG A 228 8.98 38.88 -30.60
C ARG A 228 7.66 39.44 -31.11
N GLU A 229 7.72 40.17 -32.23
CA GLU A 229 6.51 40.62 -32.92
C GLU A 229 5.84 39.42 -33.61
N ARG A 230 4.53 39.35 -33.53
CA ARG A 230 3.73 38.24 -34.08
C ARG A 230 2.67 38.75 -35.04
N ASP A 231 2.32 37.89 -36.00
CA ASP A 231 1.36 38.20 -37.06
C ASP A 231 -0.10 38.28 -36.56
N ASP A 232 -0.39 37.73 -35.38
CA ASP A 232 -1.70 37.71 -34.73
C ASP A 232 -1.98 38.95 -33.86
N GLU A 233 -1.11 39.96 -33.88
CA GLU A 233 -1.28 41.21 -33.16
C GLU A 233 -2.37 42.10 -33.78
N THR A 234 -3.37 42.50 -32.99
CA THR A 234 -4.36 43.49 -33.44
C THR A 234 -3.80 44.90 -33.34
N SER A 235 -4.05 45.72 -34.37
CA SER A 235 -3.59 47.12 -34.44
C SER A 235 -4.18 48.02 -33.37
N GLU A 236 -5.26 47.59 -32.71
CA GLU A 236 -6.01 48.34 -31.71
C GLU A 236 -5.47 48.19 -30.27
N MET A 237 -4.58 47.21 -30.01
CA MET A 237 -4.04 46.99 -28.66
C MET A 237 -3.09 48.11 -28.21
N THR A 238 -3.16 48.47 -26.93
CA THR A 238 -2.18 49.37 -26.31
C THR A 238 -0.78 48.74 -26.29
N LYS A 239 0.26 49.56 -26.12
CA LYS A 239 1.67 49.08 -26.12
C LYS A 239 1.92 48.05 -25.01
N GLU A 240 1.31 48.24 -23.84
CA GLU A 240 1.46 47.35 -22.68
C GLU A 240 0.71 46.03 -22.89
N GLU A 241 -0.50 46.07 -23.46
CA GLU A 241 -1.26 44.88 -23.83
C GLU A 241 -0.55 44.06 -24.89
N ARG A 242 0.05 44.70 -25.90
CA ARG A 242 0.88 44.00 -26.90
C ARG A 242 2.08 43.31 -26.27
N GLN A 243 2.79 44.00 -25.37
CA GLN A 243 3.95 43.41 -24.69
C GLN A 243 3.54 42.21 -23.82
N ARG A 244 2.41 42.31 -23.10
CA ARG A 244 1.85 41.20 -22.33
C ARG A 244 1.43 40.05 -23.23
N PHE A 245 0.73 40.32 -24.34
CA PHE A 245 0.32 39.31 -25.30
C PHE A 245 1.52 38.54 -25.87
N ARG A 246 2.56 39.25 -26.33
CA ARG A 246 3.81 38.65 -26.84
C ARG A 246 4.48 37.75 -25.78
N MET A 247 4.55 38.22 -24.53
CA MET A 247 5.13 37.46 -23.42
C MET A 247 4.33 36.18 -23.13
N LEU A 248 3.00 36.28 -23.07
CA LEU A 248 2.12 35.14 -22.80
C LEU A 248 2.17 34.09 -23.90
N ALA A 249 2.19 34.52 -25.15
CA ALA A 249 2.27 33.63 -26.31
C ALA A 249 3.62 32.88 -26.35
N GLU A 250 4.73 33.60 -26.17
CA GLU A 250 6.06 32.98 -26.09
C GLU A 250 6.17 32.04 -24.89
N LEU A 251 5.64 32.44 -23.72
CA LEU A 251 5.63 31.59 -22.53
C LEU A 251 4.87 30.28 -22.77
N ARG A 252 3.72 30.34 -23.47
CA ARG A 252 2.93 29.16 -23.82
C ARG A 252 3.67 28.24 -24.78
N GLU A 253 4.33 28.79 -25.79
CA GLU A 253 5.12 27.99 -26.74
C GLU A 253 6.35 27.36 -26.08
N LYS A 254 7.04 28.10 -25.20
CA LYS A 254 8.14 27.58 -24.40
C LYS A 254 7.67 26.47 -23.47
N LEU A 255 6.53 26.66 -22.83
CA LEU A 255 5.93 25.64 -21.98
C LEU A 255 5.62 24.38 -22.79
N GLN A 256 4.98 24.52 -23.95
CA GLN A 256 4.64 23.39 -24.81
C GLN A 256 5.90 22.61 -25.22
N ARG A 257 6.94 23.30 -25.71
CA ARG A 257 8.24 22.70 -26.06
C ARG A 257 8.87 21.91 -24.90
N VAL A 258 8.70 22.41 -23.68
CA VAL A 258 9.19 21.74 -22.47
C VAL A 258 8.36 20.51 -22.13
N LEU A 259 7.03 20.55 -22.26
CA LEU A 259 6.12 19.46 -21.87
C LEU A 259 5.95 18.38 -22.95
N ASP A 260 6.18 18.69 -24.22
CA ASP A 260 6.05 17.77 -25.35
C ASP A 260 6.82 16.45 -25.15
N PRO A 261 8.07 16.44 -24.65
CA PRO A 261 8.77 15.19 -24.37
C PRO A 261 8.09 14.29 -23.33
N LEU A 262 7.42 14.87 -22.31
CA LEU A 262 6.71 14.10 -21.29
C LEU A 262 5.41 13.50 -21.84
N THR A 263 4.66 14.28 -22.63
CA THR A 263 3.42 13.80 -23.26
C THR A 263 3.72 12.74 -24.33
N ALA A 264 4.78 12.93 -25.13
CA ALA A 264 5.24 11.96 -26.12
C ALA A 264 5.75 10.64 -25.49
N SER A 265 6.16 10.67 -24.21
CA SER A 265 6.54 9.46 -23.48
C SER A 265 5.37 8.76 -22.77
N GLY A 266 4.14 9.24 -22.99
CA GLY A 266 2.91 8.65 -22.45
C GLY A 266 2.50 9.15 -21.06
N HIS A 267 3.09 10.25 -20.57
CA HIS A 267 2.62 10.89 -19.35
C HIS A 267 1.48 11.86 -19.64
N GLU A 268 0.49 11.89 -18.75
CA GLU A 268 -0.59 12.87 -18.81
C GLU A 268 -0.19 14.10 -17.98
N VAL A 269 -0.31 15.27 -18.59
CA VAL A 269 0.17 16.53 -18.02
C VAL A 269 -1.00 17.52 -17.99
N THR A 270 -1.35 18.01 -16.80
CA THR A 270 -2.42 19.01 -16.64
C THR A 270 -1.89 20.25 -15.96
N ILE A 271 -2.18 21.44 -16.52
CA ILE A 271 -1.75 22.71 -15.93
C ILE A 271 -2.72 23.05 -14.79
N LEU A 272 -2.18 23.21 -13.58
CA LEU A 272 -2.92 23.48 -12.35
C LEU A 272 -2.98 24.98 -11.99
N SER A 273 -2.08 25.79 -12.57
CA SER A 273 -2.01 27.21 -12.25
C SER A 273 -3.22 28.00 -12.78
N GLY A 274 -3.79 28.84 -11.93
CA GLY A 274 -4.99 29.65 -12.18
C GLY A 274 -6.28 29.15 -11.53
N LEU A 275 -6.46 27.83 -11.34
CA LEU A 275 -7.75 27.26 -10.94
C LEU A 275 -7.71 26.28 -9.75
N SER A 276 -6.56 25.70 -9.38
CA SER A 276 -6.52 24.60 -8.39
C SER A 276 -5.53 24.79 -7.23
N MET A 277 -5.08 26.01 -6.97
CA MET A 277 -4.21 26.28 -5.80
C MET A 277 -4.89 26.13 -4.44
N PRO A 278 -6.17 26.49 -4.26
CA PRO A 278 -6.87 26.20 -3.02
C PRO A 278 -6.89 24.70 -2.70
N GLU A 279 -6.95 23.83 -3.72
CA GLU A 279 -6.83 22.39 -3.55
C GLU A 279 -5.43 21.96 -3.08
N LEU A 280 -4.39 22.32 -3.84
CA LEU A 280 -3.01 21.96 -3.52
C LEU A 280 -2.59 22.52 -2.15
N MET A 281 -3.07 23.70 -1.78
CA MET A 281 -2.84 24.31 -0.48
C MET A 281 -3.71 23.69 0.61
N GLY A 282 -4.95 23.31 0.33
CA GLY A 282 -5.80 22.53 1.23
C GLY A 282 -5.12 21.22 1.61
N ARG A 283 -4.60 20.48 0.62
CA ARG A 283 -3.76 19.29 0.80
C ARG A 283 -2.57 19.54 1.72
N TRP A 284 -1.93 20.71 1.66
CA TRP A 284 -0.69 21.01 2.41
C TRP A 284 -0.89 21.73 3.74
N LEU A 285 -1.97 22.47 3.91
CA LEU A 285 -2.23 23.34 5.06
C LEU A 285 -3.27 22.75 6.00
N ASP A 286 -4.28 22.07 5.46
CA ASP A 286 -5.28 21.34 6.24
C ASP A 286 -5.69 20.03 5.54
N PRO A 287 -4.81 19.01 5.59
CA PRO A 287 -5.02 17.74 4.91
C PRO A 287 -6.33 17.05 5.32
N ILE A 288 -6.74 17.22 6.58
CA ILE A 288 -7.93 16.56 7.15
C ILE A 288 -9.21 17.16 6.56
N SER A 289 -9.31 18.49 6.51
CA SER A 289 -10.47 19.15 5.90
C SER A 289 -10.54 18.87 4.40
N TRP A 290 -9.38 18.82 3.73
CA TRP A 290 -9.31 18.43 2.32
C TRP A 290 -9.72 16.97 2.08
N GLU A 291 -9.24 16.02 2.91
CA GLU A 291 -9.61 14.60 2.81
C GLU A 291 -11.12 14.40 3.01
N ARG A 292 -11.72 15.09 3.99
CA ARG A 292 -13.17 15.05 4.23
C ARG A 292 -13.96 15.63 3.06
N TRP A 293 -13.47 16.71 2.46
CA TRP A 293 -14.11 17.33 1.29
C TRP A 293 -14.00 16.44 0.04
N MET A 294 -12.84 15.83 -0.21
CA MET A 294 -12.65 14.85 -1.28
C MET A 294 -13.54 13.62 -1.07
N ALA A 295 -13.68 13.15 0.17
CA ALA A 295 -14.59 12.05 0.49
C ALA A 295 -16.06 12.39 0.18
N ALA A 296 -16.43 13.67 0.28
CA ALA A 296 -17.77 14.20 -0.03
C ALA A 296 -18.01 14.48 -1.53
N GLU A 297 -17.15 13.99 -2.43
CA GLU A 297 -17.25 14.21 -3.89
C GLU A 297 -17.22 15.70 -4.29
N GLY A 298 -16.59 16.55 -3.48
CA GLY A 298 -16.42 17.95 -3.83
C GLY A 298 -15.67 18.12 -5.16
N ASN A 299 -16.14 19.03 -6.01
CA ASN A 299 -15.50 19.32 -7.29
C ASN A 299 -14.97 20.76 -7.28
N TRP A 300 -13.67 20.96 -7.53
CA TRP A 300 -13.04 22.29 -7.54
C TRP A 300 -13.43 23.13 -8.77
N GLU A 301 -14.01 22.50 -9.79
CA GLU A 301 -14.37 23.13 -11.06
C GLU A 301 -15.74 23.83 -11.04
N GLN A 302 -16.50 23.72 -9.95
CA GLN A 302 -17.79 24.40 -9.82
C GLN A 302 -17.72 25.44 -8.71
N GLU A 303 -17.95 26.71 -9.07
CA GLU A 303 -18.39 27.72 -8.09
C GLU A 303 -19.55 27.10 -7.32
N ALA A 304 -19.31 26.75 -6.04
CA ALA A 304 -20.35 26.18 -5.23
C ALA A 304 -21.49 27.20 -5.15
N PRO A 305 -22.75 26.82 -5.46
CA PRO A 305 -23.87 27.69 -5.11
C PRO A 305 -23.81 27.93 -3.60
N ASP A 306 -23.92 29.19 -3.20
CA ASP A 306 -23.73 29.73 -1.82
C ASP A 306 -24.48 28.95 -0.71
N GLU A 307 -25.40 28.05 -1.05
CA GLU A 307 -26.20 27.27 -0.13
C GLU A 307 -25.41 26.16 0.61
N LEU A 308 -24.35 25.58 0.03
CA LEU A 308 -23.60 24.49 0.68
C LEU A 308 -22.66 24.98 1.81
N VAL A 309 -22.21 26.24 1.75
CA VAL A 309 -21.35 26.86 2.78
C VAL A 309 -22.13 27.11 4.07
N ILE A 310 -23.45 27.35 3.98
CA ILE A 310 -24.29 27.65 5.13
C ILE A 310 -24.55 26.39 5.99
N SER A 311 -24.62 25.21 5.38
CA SER A 311 -24.84 23.94 6.07
C SER A 311 -23.68 23.54 7.00
N LEU A 312 -22.43 23.72 6.56
CA LEU A 312 -21.25 23.38 7.37
C LEU A 312 -21.01 24.35 8.54
N THR A 313 -21.50 25.59 8.45
CA THR A 313 -21.43 26.57 9.55
C THR A 313 -22.56 26.46 10.58
N LYS A 314 -23.66 25.76 10.26
CA LYS A 314 -24.86 25.74 11.13
C LYS A 314 -24.92 24.57 12.12
N GLU A 315 -24.16 23.49 11.91
CA GLU A 315 -24.19 22.35 12.83
C GLU A 315 -23.37 22.56 14.12
N ASP A 316 -22.47 23.53 14.17
CA ASP A 316 -21.68 23.86 15.38
C ASP A 316 -22.27 25.01 16.23
N SER A 317 -23.47 25.51 15.94
CA SER A 317 -24.02 26.71 16.61
C SER A 317 -25.45 26.62 17.14
N LYS A 318 -26.01 25.42 17.27
CA LYS A 318 -27.33 25.23 17.89
C LYS A 318 -27.39 23.99 18.78
N GLU A 319 -26.84 24.11 19.97
CA GLU A 319 -27.40 23.49 21.18
C GLU A 319 -26.92 24.31 22.40
N GLU A 320 -27.87 24.59 23.30
CA GLU A 320 -27.74 25.27 24.61
C GLU A 320 -27.93 26.81 24.68
N GLU A 321 -29.20 27.23 24.60
CA GLU A 321 -29.71 28.30 25.48
C GLU A 321 -30.93 27.75 26.26
N ALA A 322 -30.71 27.32 27.51
CA ALA A 322 -31.70 27.42 28.60
C ALA A 322 -31.01 27.23 29.98
N ASP A 323 -30.87 28.34 30.70
CA ASP A 323 -30.86 28.52 32.15
C ASP A 323 -30.04 27.56 33.04
N HIS A 324 -28.85 28.03 33.47
CA HIS A 324 -28.54 28.10 34.91
C HIS A 324 -27.34 29.02 35.20
N GLU A 325 -27.56 29.99 36.09
CA GLU A 325 -26.52 30.78 36.76
C GLU A 325 -25.57 29.88 37.57
N GLU A 326 -24.26 30.00 37.38
CA GLU A 326 -23.25 30.29 38.43
C GLU A 326 -21.79 30.07 37.95
N LYS A 327 -20.98 31.11 38.16
CA LYS A 327 -19.51 31.14 38.36
C LYS A 327 -18.58 30.79 37.19
N GLU A 328 -17.84 31.83 36.80
CA GLU A 328 -16.55 31.80 36.11
C GLU A 328 -15.62 30.68 36.59
N GLN A 329 -15.18 29.82 35.67
CA GLN A 329 -13.81 29.29 35.71
C GLN A 329 -13.34 28.92 34.29
N THR A 330 -12.55 29.81 33.71
CA THR A 330 -11.74 29.54 32.52
C THR A 330 -10.66 28.52 32.86
N ASP A 331 -10.78 27.29 32.35
CA ASP A 331 -9.70 26.30 32.39
C ASP A 331 -9.27 25.92 30.96
N SER A 332 -8.28 26.65 30.47
CA SER A 332 -7.43 26.22 29.36
C SER A 332 -6.67 24.94 29.75
N PRO A 333 -6.51 23.93 28.86
CA PRO A 333 -5.72 22.75 29.19
C PRO A 333 -4.26 23.13 29.49
N PRO A 334 -3.65 22.59 30.56
CA PRO A 334 -2.39 23.09 31.04
C PRO A 334 -1.24 22.61 30.14
N ARG A 335 -0.41 23.57 29.73
CA ARG A 335 0.91 23.43 29.06
C ARG A 335 1.97 22.62 29.84
N LYS A 336 1.57 21.76 30.78
CA LYS A 336 2.45 21.11 31.77
C LYS A 336 3.18 19.86 31.24
N GLY A 337 2.70 19.23 30.16
CA GLY A 337 3.39 18.08 29.55
C GLY A 337 4.69 18.44 28.83
N PHE A 338 4.71 19.56 28.10
CA PHE A 338 5.89 19.97 27.31
C PHE A 338 7.06 20.42 28.19
N LEU A 339 6.75 21.09 29.31
CA LEU A 339 7.76 21.50 30.29
C LEU A 339 8.35 20.29 31.04
N ALA A 340 7.55 19.25 31.28
CA ALA A 340 8.02 17.99 31.87
C ALA A 340 8.98 17.22 30.94
N VAL A 341 8.71 17.25 29.63
CA VAL A 341 9.59 16.63 28.62
C VAL A 341 10.89 17.42 28.45
N ILE A 342 10.83 18.76 28.42
CA ILE A 342 12.03 19.62 28.36
C ILE A 342 12.89 19.46 29.63
N THR A 343 12.26 19.38 30.80
CA THR A 343 12.99 19.18 32.07
C THR A 343 13.58 17.78 32.18
N ALA A 344 12.90 16.73 31.71
CA ALA A 344 13.46 15.38 31.60
C ALA A 344 14.65 15.32 30.61
N GLY A 345 14.58 16.07 29.50
CA GLY A 345 15.68 16.24 28.55
C GLY A 345 16.88 16.97 29.15
N LEU A 346 16.66 18.03 29.93
CA LEU A 346 17.73 18.76 30.61
C LEU A 346 18.38 17.94 31.74
N ILE A 347 17.62 17.11 32.47
CA ILE A 347 18.15 16.21 33.51
C ILE A 347 19.02 15.11 32.90
N THR A 348 18.63 14.56 31.75
CA THR A 348 19.43 13.56 31.03
C THR A 348 20.68 14.17 30.40
N LEU A 349 20.62 15.42 29.92
CA LEU A 349 21.80 16.15 29.44
C LEU A 349 22.77 16.49 30.58
N ALA A 350 22.26 16.96 31.73
CA ALA A 350 23.05 17.30 32.91
C ALA A 350 23.70 16.07 33.58
N ARG A 351 23.15 14.87 33.39
CA ARG A 351 23.78 13.61 33.82
C ARG A 351 24.95 13.17 32.92
N LYS A 352 24.97 13.58 31.65
CA LYS A 352 26.04 13.25 30.69
C LYS A 352 27.23 14.22 30.74
N VAL A 353 27.03 15.44 31.22
CA VAL A 353 28.10 16.45 31.33
C VAL A 353 28.54 16.56 32.79
N GLY A 354 29.73 16.04 33.09
CA GLY A 354 30.20 15.77 34.44
C GLY A 354 30.23 16.94 35.44
N TYR A 355 30.07 16.56 36.71
CA TYR A 355 30.39 17.20 38.00
C TYR A 355 30.05 18.67 38.33
N SER A 356 29.75 19.58 37.39
CA SER A 356 29.53 21.00 37.73
C SER A 356 28.07 21.44 37.96
N LEU A 357 27.08 20.57 37.74
CA LEU A 357 25.64 20.90 37.86
C LEU A 357 24.87 20.09 38.93
N ARG A 358 25.57 19.39 39.81
CA ARG A 358 24.99 18.48 40.81
C ARG A 358 24.07 19.18 41.82
N TRP A 359 24.28 20.46 42.10
CA TRP A 359 23.45 21.26 43.01
C TRP A 359 22.05 21.56 42.43
N VAL A 360 21.94 21.79 41.12
CA VAL A 360 20.66 22.08 40.44
C VAL A 360 19.77 20.83 40.40
N GLY A 361 20.38 19.66 40.19
CA GLY A 361 19.66 18.37 40.23
C GLY A 361 19.08 18.04 41.61
N ASN A 362 19.81 18.35 42.68
CA ASN A 362 19.34 18.10 44.05
C ASN A 362 18.20 19.05 44.47
N ALA A 363 18.23 20.31 44.04
CA ALA A 363 17.14 21.26 44.28
C ALA A 363 15.84 20.84 43.58
N LEU A 364 15.93 20.36 42.33
CA LEU A 364 14.79 19.85 41.56
C LEU A 364 14.23 18.53 42.11
N HIS A 365 15.08 17.65 42.65
CA HIS A 365 14.64 16.39 43.26
C HIS A 365 13.84 16.60 44.55
N CYS A 366 14.18 17.62 45.36
CA CYS A 366 13.42 17.96 46.56
C CYS A 366 12.02 18.53 46.25
N ILE A 367 11.86 19.21 45.11
CA ILE A 367 10.56 19.74 44.66
C ILE A 367 9.67 18.62 44.09
N LEU A 368 10.25 17.67 43.35
CA LEU A 368 9.52 16.52 42.80
C LEU A 368 9.13 15.48 43.85
N ALA A 369 9.92 15.32 44.93
CA ALA A 369 9.59 14.43 46.04
C ALA A 369 8.34 14.90 46.84
N ARG A 370 8.01 16.20 46.78
CA ARG A 370 6.77 16.75 47.39
C ARG A 370 5.52 16.53 46.54
N LEU A 371 5.64 16.10 45.28
CA LEU A 371 4.51 15.95 44.35
C LEU A 371 4.11 14.50 44.06
N LYS A 372 4.75 13.50 44.70
CA LYS A 372 4.57 12.09 44.38
C LYS A 372 4.03 11.28 45.58
N THR A 373 2.79 11.55 45.97
CA THR A 373 1.97 10.62 46.76
C THR A 373 0.69 10.27 46.00
N ARG A 374 0.74 9.18 45.21
CA ARG A 374 -0.37 8.24 44.94
C ARG A 374 0.16 7.06 44.10
N ARG A 375 -0.04 5.84 44.61
CA ARG A 375 0.37 4.54 44.02
C ARG A 375 -0.51 4.16 42.81
N PRO A 376 -0.02 3.35 41.86
CA PRO A 376 -0.84 2.47 41.05
C PRO A 376 -0.76 1.00 41.53
N ARG A 377 -1.84 0.27 41.25
CA ARG A 377 -2.15 -1.13 41.59
C ARG A 377 -1.75 -2.01 40.39
N LYS A 378 -0.94 -3.06 40.58
CA LYS A 378 -0.64 -4.12 39.60
C LYS A 378 -0.44 -5.41 40.39
N GLU A 379 -1.46 -6.26 40.46
CA GLU A 379 -1.37 -7.57 41.15
C GLU A 379 -2.60 -8.47 40.83
N VAL A 380 -3.17 -8.41 39.62
CA VAL A 380 -4.36 -9.24 39.27
C VAL A 380 -4.19 -10.04 37.97
N LEU A 381 -3.08 -9.85 37.22
CA LEU A 381 -2.90 -10.52 35.93
C LEU A 381 -2.04 -11.80 36.00
N ASP A 382 -1.18 -11.94 37.01
CA ASP A 382 -0.27 -13.09 37.12
C ASP A 382 -0.95 -14.32 37.77
N ASP A 383 -1.99 -14.13 38.57
CA ASP A 383 -2.73 -15.24 39.19
C ASP A 383 -3.70 -15.95 38.23
N LEU A 384 -4.11 -15.30 37.12
CA LEU A 384 -4.99 -15.91 36.11
C LEU A 384 -4.24 -16.77 35.10
N LEU A 385 -2.96 -16.48 34.85
CA LEU A 385 -2.12 -17.25 33.93
C LEU A 385 -1.68 -18.59 34.53
N HIS A 386 -1.49 -18.67 35.85
CA HIS A 386 -1.10 -19.91 36.52
C HIS A 386 -2.23 -20.95 36.66
N ILE A 387 -3.50 -20.54 36.56
CA ILE A 387 -4.65 -21.45 36.62
C ILE A 387 -4.92 -22.10 35.26
N ALA A 388 -4.59 -21.42 34.16
CA ALA A 388 -4.75 -21.97 32.80
C ALA A 388 -3.72 -23.06 32.50
N ASP A 389 -2.47 -22.89 32.95
CA ASP A 389 -1.42 -23.88 32.70
C ASP A 389 -1.63 -25.18 33.51
N SER A 390 -2.20 -25.11 34.73
CA SER A 390 -2.36 -26.30 35.58
C SER A 390 -3.52 -27.23 35.19
N LEU A 391 -4.39 -26.82 34.25
CA LEU A 391 -5.54 -27.61 33.79
C LEU A 391 -5.27 -28.39 32.50
N SER A 392 -4.09 -28.20 31.87
CA SER A 392 -3.76 -28.77 30.56
C SER A 392 -3.00 -30.10 30.60
N ASP A 393 -2.47 -30.52 31.76
CA ASP A 393 -1.49 -31.62 31.85
C ASP A 393 -2.03 -32.99 32.32
N LEU A 394 -3.35 -33.18 32.48
CA LEU A 394 -3.89 -34.40 33.12
C LEU A 394 -4.82 -35.29 32.26
N THR A 395 -4.94 -35.05 30.96
CA THR A 395 -5.91 -35.77 30.08
C THR A 395 -5.33 -36.31 28.76
N LEU A 396 -4.01 -36.49 28.65
CA LEU A 396 -3.33 -36.63 27.36
C LEU A 396 -2.78 -38.03 26.99
N GLN A 397 -3.37 -39.14 27.47
CA GLN A 397 -2.88 -40.48 27.05
C GLN A 397 -3.96 -41.45 26.56
N GLY A 398 -5.24 -41.07 26.57
CA GLY A 398 -6.34 -41.90 26.02
C GLY A 398 -6.98 -41.33 24.75
N GLU A 399 -6.86 -40.03 24.50
CA GLU A 399 -7.52 -39.35 23.38
C GLU A 399 -6.70 -39.33 22.07
N GLU A 400 -5.40 -39.62 22.13
CA GLU A 400 -4.53 -39.55 20.93
C GLU A 400 -4.83 -40.69 19.93
N GLU A 401 -5.14 -41.90 20.41
CA GLU A 401 -5.44 -43.04 19.53
C GLU A 401 -6.83 -42.94 18.86
N GLU A 402 -7.84 -42.39 19.54
CA GLU A 402 -9.17 -42.15 18.93
C GLU A 402 -9.16 -40.96 17.95
N LYS A 403 -8.35 -39.93 18.21
CA LYS A 403 -8.16 -38.78 17.29
C LYS A 403 -7.42 -39.18 16.02
N GLU A 404 -6.48 -40.12 16.09
CA GLU A 404 -5.74 -40.58 14.91
C GLU A 404 -6.61 -41.42 13.95
N GLN A 405 -7.59 -42.15 14.48
CA GLN A 405 -8.56 -42.91 13.67
C GLN A 405 -9.68 -42.04 13.07
N GLN A 406 -10.07 -40.93 13.71
CA GLN A 406 -11.01 -39.95 13.15
C GLN A 406 -10.37 -39.05 12.07
N ARG A 407 -9.05 -38.80 12.14
CA ARG A 407 -8.27 -38.06 11.13
C ARG A 407 -8.21 -38.70 9.74
N MET A 408 -8.73 -39.91 9.59
CA MET A 408 -8.72 -40.67 8.35
C MET A 408 -10.05 -40.61 7.58
N SER A 409 -11.01 -39.78 8.01
CA SER A 409 -12.36 -39.80 7.43
C SER A 409 -12.55 -38.86 6.23
N ALA A 410 -11.88 -37.71 6.16
CA ALA A 410 -12.12 -36.75 5.08
C ALA A 410 -11.40 -37.06 3.77
N LEU A 411 -10.32 -37.85 3.79
CA LEU A 411 -9.54 -38.20 2.60
C LEU A 411 -9.75 -39.65 2.14
N GLN A 412 -10.93 -40.23 2.35
CA GLN A 412 -11.18 -41.60 1.92
C GLN A 412 -11.41 -41.71 0.41
N GLY A 413 -10.77 -42.70 -0.22
CA GLY A 413 -10.95 -43.01 -1.63
C GLY A 413 -10.17 -42.08 -2.57
N ILE A 414 -10.81 -41.71 -3.68
CA ILE A 414 -10.20 -40.87 -4.74
C ILE A 414 -10.88 -39.50 -4.71
N LEU A 415 -10.09 -38.45 -4.46
CA LEU A 415 -10.56 -37.07 -4.42
C LEU A 415 -10.00 -36.29 -5.61
N PHE A 416 -10.88 -35.74 -6.44
CA PHE A 416 -10.52 -34.97 -7.62
C PHE A 416 -10.65 -33.48 -7.37
N LEU A 417 -9.53 -32.77 -7.31
CA LEU A 417 -9.52 -31.31 -7.21
C LEU A 417 -9.50 -30.74 -8.63
N THR A 418 -10.41 -29.82 -8.95
CA THR A 418 -10.49 -29.20 -10.28
C THR A 418 -10.89 -27.72 -10.20
N SER A 419 -10.44 -26.93 -11.18
CA SER A 419 -10.80 -25.53 -11.36
C SER A 419 -10.58 -25.08 -12.81
N PRO A 420 -11.47 -24.25 -13.40
CA PRO A 420 -11.35 -23.75 -14.77
C PRO A 420 -10.14 -22.82 -14.98
N THR A 421 -9.61 -22.21 -13.92
CA THR A 421 -8.40 -21.39 -13.95
C THR A 421 -7.54 -21.62 -12.72
N SER A 422 -6.35 -21.02 -12.72
CA SER A 422 -5.41 -21.06 -11.61
C SER A 422 -6.00 -20.42 -10.35
N SER A 423 -6.50 -21.29 -9.47
CA SER A 423 -7.04 -20.93 -8.15
C SER A 423 -6.21 -21.51 -7.00
N GLY A 424 -4.95 -21.90 -7.27
CA GLY A 424 -4.11 -22.57 -6.28
C GLY A 424 -4.48 -24.04 -6.01
N LYS A 425 -5.22 -24.70 -6.91
CA LYS A 425 -5.56 -26.13 -6.83
C LYS A 425 -4.34 -27.03 -6.54
N SER A 426 -3.24 -26.87 -7.29
CA SER A 426 -2.05 -27.70 -7.12
C SER A 426 -1.34 -27.43 -5.79
N PHE A 427 -1.38 -26.18 -5.33
CA PHE A 427 -0.92 -25.78 -4.00
C PHE A 427 -1.73 -26.50 -2.91
N LEU A 428 -3.06 -26.46 -2.99
CA LEU A 428 -3.92 -27.16 -2.01
C LEU A 428 -3.71 -28.68 -2.07
N THR A 429 -3.64 -29.26 -3.27
CA THR A 429 -3.41 -30.71 -3.44
C THR A 429 -2.12 -31.14 -2.75
N ALA A 430 -1.00 -30.44 -3.00
CA ALA A 430 0.29 -30.77 -2.41
C ALA A 430 0.32 -30.59 -0.88
N ASN A 431 -0.26 -29.51 -0.36
CA ASN A 431 -0.24 -29.24 1.07
C ASN A 431 -1.21 -30.13 1.87
N MET A 432 -2.39 -30.45 1.31
CA MET A 432 -3.29 -31.47 1.88
C MET A 432 -2.59 -32.83 1.91
N ALA A 433 -1.93 -33.22 0.81
CA ALA A 433 -1.20 -34.48 0.74
C ALA A 433 -0.14 -34.62 1.84
N VAL A 434 0.63 -33.55 2.07
CA VAL A 434 1.71 -33.53 3.07
C VAL A 434 1.15 -33.49 4.49
N ALA A 435 0.09 -32.73 4.74
CA ALA A 435 -0.54 -32.62 6.06
C ALA A 435 -1.08 -33.97 6.56
N HIS A 436 -1.57 -34.80 5.64
CA HIS A 436 -2.23 -36.07 5.92
C HIS A 436 -1.36 -37.30 5.71
N SER A 437 -0.13 -37.12 5.21
CA SER A 437 0.87 -38.20 5.11
C SER A 437 1.73 -38.26 6.36
N GLY A 438 2.09 -39.46 6.80
CA GLY A 438 2.90 -39.67 8.00
C GLY A 438 3.44 -41.09 8.11
N GLU A 439 4.13 -41.37 9.22
CA GLU A 439 4.61 -42.72 9.53
C GLU A 439 3.40 -43.67 9.74
N GLY A 440 3.10 -44.48 8.73
CA GLY A 440 1.99 -45.44 8.76
C GLY A 440 0.83 -45.10 7.81
N VAL A 441 0.76 -43.88 7.26
CA VAL A 441 -0.28 -43.47 6.31
C VAL A 441 0.32 -43.33 4.91
N ILE A 442 -0.07 -44.24 4.02
CA ILE A 442 0.30 -44.18 2.60
C ILE A 442 -0.69 -43.29 1.87
N LEU A 443 -0.21 -42.23 1.24
CA LEU A 443 -1.03 -41.32 0.45
C LEU A 443 -0.44 -41.15 -0.95
N HIS A 444 -1.31 -41.13 -1.95
CA HIS A 444 -0.93 -40.97 -3.33
C HIS A 444 -1.44 -39.65 -3.89
N VAL A 445 -0.59 -38.91 -4.59
CA VAL A 445 -0.98 -37.77 -5.41
C VAL A 445 -0.81 -38.15 -6.87
N VAL A 446 -1.84 -37.93 -7.69
CA VAL A 446 -1.78 -38.11 -9.14
C VAL A 446 -1.98 -36.75 -9.79
N ASP A 447 -0.95 -36.25 -10.45
CA ASP A 447 -1.01 -34.94 -11.09
C ASP A 447 -1.15 -35.08 -12.61
N LEU A 448 -2.38 -34.82 -13.07
CA LEU A 448 -2.77 -34.85 -14.47
C LEU A 448 -2.64 -33.46 -15.12
N SER A 449 -2.10 -32.48 -14.38
CA SER A 449 -1.92 -31.12 -14.87
C SER A 449 -0.74 -31.02 -15.85
N PRO A 450 -0.90 -30.24 -16.94
CA PRO A 450 0.17 -30.06 -17.92
C PRO A 450 1.35 -29.27 -17.35
N ASP A 451 1.11 -28.41 -16.35
CA ASP A 451 2.08 -27.57 -15.68
C ASP A 451 2.84 -28.29 -14.55
N ARG A 452 2.44 -29.52 -14.19
CA ARG A 452 3.07 -30.32 -13.13
C ARG A 452 3.18 -29.54 -11.82
N GLY A 453 2.13 -28.79 -11.47
CA GLY A 453 2.14 -27.85 -10.37
C GLY A 453 2.46 -28.53 -9.03
N THR A 454 1.90 -29.72 -8.76
CA THR A 454 2.13 -30.43 -7.50
C THR A 454 3.57 -30.91 -7.36
N HIS A 455 4.22 -31.28 -8.48
CA HIS A 455 5.64 -31.64 -8.49
C HIS A 455 6.51 -30.48 -8.01
N THR A 456 6.21 -29.26 -8.46
CA THR A 456 6.92 -28.05 -8.02
C THR A 456 6.73 -27.78 -6.52
N TYR A 457 5.50 -27.91 -6.00
CA TYR A 457 5.23 -27.67 -4.58
C TYR A 457 5.81 -28.74 -3.65
N LEU A 458 5.81 -30.01 -4.08
CA LEU A 458 6.32 -31.12 -3.27
C LEU A 458 7.85 -31.25 -3.32
N ASN A 459 8.47 -30.84 -4.43
CA ASN A 459 9.90 -31.01 -4.71
C ASN A 459 10.42 -32.44 -4.39
N PRO A 460 9.79 -33.49 -4.98
CA PRO A 460 10.02 -34.87 -4.57
C PRO A 460 11.32 -35.44 -5.15
N LEU A 461 11.62 -36.70 -4.79
CA LEU A 461 12.72 -37.49 -5.35
C LEU A 461 12.18 -38.56 -6.28
N ARG A 462 12.81 -38.72 -7.44
CA ARG A 462 12.40 -39.73 -8.42
C ARG A 462 12.66 -41.14 -7.88
N VAL A 463 11.70 -42.04 -8.09
CA VAL A 463 11.81 -43.47 -7.76
C VAL A 463 11.49 -44.30 -9.00
N SER A 464 11.99 -45.53 -9.05
CA SER A 464 11.67 -46.46 -10.14
C SER A 464 10.18 -46.81 -10.13
N SER A 465 9.49 -46.49 -11.23
CA SER A 465 8.10 -46.88 -11.45
C SER A 465 8.05 -48.22 -12.20
N SER A 466 7.18 -49.12 -11.76
CA SER A 466 6.83 -50.36 -12.49
C SER A 466 5.60 -50.18 -13.39
N GLU A 467 4.93 -49.02 -13.33
CA GLU A 467 3.75 -48.73 -14.13
C GLU A 467 4.16 -48.07 -15.45
N PRO A 468 3.84 -48.68 -16.61
CA PRO A 468 4.20 -48.12 -17.92
C PRO A 468 3.47 -46.79 -18.16
N GLY A 469 4.16 -45.81 -18.74
CA GLY A 469 3.62 -44.47 -18.99
C GLY A 469 3.53 -43.56 -17.75
N TRP A 470 4.01 -44.03 -16.58
CA TRP A 470 3.95 -43.29 -15.32
C TRP A 470 5.32 -43.14 -14.68
N GLU A 471 5.59 -41.95 -14.18
CA GLU A 471 6.73 -41.63 -13.33
C GLU A 471 6.29 -41.56 -11.87
N ALA A 472 7.05 -42.19 -10.98
CA ALA A 472 6.79 -42.20 -9.55
C ALA A 472 7.85 -41.37 -8.80
N TRP A 473 7.41 -40.61 -7.81
CA TRP A 473 8.23 -39.72 -7.03
C TRP A 473 7.84 -39.80 -5.55
N THR A 474 8.80 -39.83 -4.63
CA THR A 474 8.52 -39.85 -3.19
C THR A 474 8.86 -38.50 -2.57
N SER A 475 8.00 -38.02 -1.66
CA SER A 475 8.24 -36.76 -0.96
C SER A 475 9.49 -36.84 -0.07
N ARG A 476 10.26 -35.74 -0.01
CA ARG A 476 11.38 -35.59 0.94
C ARG A 476 10.91 -35.20 2.34
N ASN A 477 9.75 -34.57 2.42
CA ASN A 477 9.28 -33.88 3.62
C ASN A 477 8.16 -34.65 4.33
N ALA A 478 7.63 -35.71 3.71
CA ALA A 478 6.46 -36.41 4.19
C ALA A 478 6.61 -37.92 3.87
N PRO A 479 6.96 -38.76 4.85
CA PRO A 479 7.07 -40.21 4.64
C PRO A 479 5.68 -40.77 4.26
N GLY A 480 5.65 -41.79 3.39
CA GLY A 480 4.40 -42.39 2.91
C GLY A 480 3.72 -41.67 1.74
N LEU A 481 4.17 -40.45 1.37
CA LEU A 481 3.63 -39.70 0.25
C LEU A 481 4.33 -40.04 -1.08
N THR A 482 3.56 -40.53 -2.05
CA THR A 482 4.03 -40.80 -3.43
C THR A 482 3.27 -39.97 -4.45
N LEU A 483 3.99 -39.22 -5.29
CA LEU A 483 3.48 -38.48 -6.44
C LEU A 483 3.64 -39.30 -7.73
N TRP A 484 2.59 -39.35 -8.53
CA TRP A 484 2.53 -40.01 -9.83
C TRP A 484 2.27 -38.99 -10.93
N LEU A 485 3.10 -39.02 -11.97
CA LEU A 485 3.02 -38.13 -13.12
C LEU A 485 2.94 -38.94 -14.42
N PRO A 486 2.12 -38.52 -15.41
CA PRO A 486 2.24 -39.02 -16.77
C PRO A 486 3.65 -38.78 -17.31
N SER A 487 4.25 -39.80 -17.93
CA SER A 487 5.53 -39.66 -18.61
C SER A 487 5.42 -38.70 -19.79
N GLU A 488 6.46 -37.91 -20.05
CA GLU A 488 6.49 -36.98 -21.19
C GLU A 488 6.52 -37.72 -22.53
N GLU A 489 7.15 -38.89 -22.57
CA GLU A 489 7.35 -39.68 -23.79
C GLU A 489 6.08 -40.45 -24.19
N GLN A 490 5.30 -40.89 -23.20
CA GLN A 490 4.11 -41.71 -23.43
C GLN A 490 3.03 -41.33 -22.42
N ARG A 491 2.07 -40.50 -22.86
CA ARG A 491 0.91 -40.16 -22.04
C ARG A 491 -0.02 -41.39 -21.93
N PRO A 492 -0.43 -41.77 -20.71
CA PRO A 492 -1.28 -42.93 -20.49
C PRO A 492 -2.67 -42.69 -21.09
N HIS A 493 -3.27 -43.76 -21.61
CA HIS A 493 -4.67 -43.74 -22.02
C HIS A 493 -5.60 -43.65 -20.79
N ILE A 494 -6.83 -43.18 -20.99
CA ILE A 494 -7.81 -43.04 -19.91
C ILE A 494 -8.04 -44.35 -19.13
N GLU A 495 -8.07 -45.49 -19.83
CA GLU A 495 -8.23 -46.81 -19.21
C GLU A 495 -7.07 -47.16 -18.27
N GLU A 496 -5.84 -46.77 -18.65
CA GLU A 496 -4.64 -46.95 -17.84
C GLU A 496 -4.66 -46.02 -16.62
N THR A 497 -5.11 -44.77 -16.79
CA THR A 497 -5.33 -43.84 -15.67
C THR A 497 -6.36 -44.39 -14.68
N ILE A 498 -7.50 -44.89 -15.16
CA ILE A 498 -8.54 -45.51 -14.32
C ILE A 498 -7.97 -46.72 -13.57
N ARG A 499 -7.20 -47.58 -14.26
CA ARG A 499 -6.57 -48.76 -13.65
C ARG A 499 -5.60 -48.37 -12.54
N LEU A 500 -4.75 -47.37 -12.79
CA LEU A 500 -3.81 -46.88 -11.80
C LEU A 500 -4.55 -46.30 -10.58
N LEU A 501 -5.53 -45.42 -10.79
CA LEU A 501 -6.28 -44.78 -9.70
C LEU A 501 -6.96 -45.81 -8.79
N ARG A 502 -7.57 -46.86 -9.36
CA ARG A 502 -8.17 -47.96 -8.59
C ARG A 502 -7.12 -48.71 -7.78
N LYS A 503 -6.00 -49.08 -8.41
CA LYS A 503 -4.90 -49.78 -7.75
C LYS A 503 -4.32 -48.96 -6.58
N LEU A 504 -4.15 -47.64 -6.76
CA LEU A 504 -3.65 -46.76 -5.71
C LEU A 504 -4.67 -46.60 -4.58
N SER A 505 -5.97 -46.52 -4.91
CA SER A 505 -7.03 -46.40 -3.90
C SER A 505 -7.18 -47.61 -2.98
N GLU A 506 -6.69 -48.79 -3.41
CA GLU A 506 -6.62 -49.99 -2.56
C GLU A 506 -5.51 -49.89 -1.50
N GLN A 507 -4.50 -49.05 -1.72
CA GLN A 507 -3.35 -48.89 -0.82
C GLN A 507 -3.54 -47.74 0.18
N GLY A 508 -4.28 -46.71 -0.23
CA GLY A 508 -4.59 -45.55 0.60
C GLY A 508 -5.30 -44.44 -0.16
N PRO A 509 -5.53 -43.29 0.48
CA PRO A 509 -6.09 -42.08 -0.13
C PRO A 509 -5.38 -41.66 -1.42
N VAL A 510 -6.15 -41.24 -2.41
CA VAL A 510 -5.64 -40.72 -3.69
C VAL A 510 -6.16 -39.32 -3.95
N LEU A 511 -5.26 -38.33 -3.93
CA LEU A 511 -5.56 -36.97 -4.33
C LEU A 511 -5.19 -36.78 -5.81
N VAL A 512 -6.14 -36.34 -6.62
CA VAL A 512 -5.94 -36.15 -8.05
C VAL A 512 -6.03 -34.67 -8.37
N ASP A 513 -4.91 -34.12 -8.85
CA ASP A 513 -4.90 -32.80 -9.47
C ASP A 513 -5.41 -32.93 -10.92
N LEU A 514 -6.69 -32.59 -11.13
CA LEU A 514 -7.38 -32.73 -12.41
C LEU A 514 -7.61 -31.36 -13.07
N PRO A 515 -7.03 -31.10 -14.26
CA PRO A 515 -7.37 -29.91 -15.04
C PRO A 515 -8.84 -29.91 -15.44
N PHE A 516 -9.50 -28.76 -15.35
CA PHE A 516 -10.91 -28.67 -15.74
C PHE A 516 -11.14 -28.97 -17.22
N ALA A 517 -10.18 -28.63 -18.08
CA ALA A 517 -10.21 -28.92 -19.51
C ALA A 517 -9.76 -30.35 -19.88
N HIS A 518 -9.52 -31.23 -18.90
CA HIS A 518 -9.08 -32.59 -19.18
C HIS A 518 -10.14 -33.35 -20.01
N PRO A 519 -9.78 -33.98 -21.15
CA PRO A 519 -10.76 -34.53 -22.11
C PRO A 519 -11.67 -35.59 -21.48
N SER A 520 -11.12 -36.43 -20.61
CA SER A 520 -11.86 -37.50 -19.92
C SER A 520 -12.34 -37.11 -18.51
N ARG A 521 -12.46 -35.81 -18.19
CA ARG A 521 -12.83 -35.34 -16.85
C ARG A 521 -14.13 -36.00 -16.36
N ALA A 522 -15.18 -36.03 -17.18
CA ALA A 522 -16.47 -36.57 -16.79
C ALA A 522 -16.44 -38.08 -16.48
N GLU A 523 -15.51 -38.82 -17.08
CA GLU A 523 -15.33 -40.25 -16.80
C GLU A 523 -14.51 -40.45 -15.52
N LEU A 524 -13.46 -39.65 -15.32
CA LEU A 524 -12.62 -39.70 -14.11
C LEU A 524 -13.41 -39.34 -12.85
N LEU A 525 -14.22 -38.26 -12.90
CA LEU A 525 -15.03 -37.82 -11.76
C LEU A 525 -16.05 -38.87 -11.28
N LYS A 526 -16.37 -39.90 -12.08
CA LYS A 526 -17.26 -41.00 -11.64
C LYS A 526 -16.57 -42.00 -10.69
N LEU A 527 -15.23 -41.97 -10.60
CA LEU A 527 -14.47 -42.91 -9.79
C LEU A 527 -14.41 -42.52 -8.31
N GLY A 528 -14.74 -41.28 -7.97
CA GLY A 528 -14.52 -40.73 -6.65
C GLY A 528 -15.23 -39.42 -6.44
N GLN A 529 -14.79 -38.67 -5.45
CA GLN A 529 -15.42 -37.43 -5.04
C GLN A 529 -14.84 -36.23 -5.80
N ALA A 530 -15.71 -35.41 -6.38
CA ALA A 530 -15.33 -34.20 -7.09
C ALA A 530 -15.29 -33.00 -6.15
N VAL A 531 -14.22 -32.20 -6.22
CA VAL A 531 -14.04 -30.98 -5.43
C VAL A 531 -13.78 -29.80 -6.38
N ALA A 532 -14.65 -28.81 -6.33
CA ALA A 532 -14.45 -27.52 -6.99
C ALA A 532 -13.60 -26.61 -6.10
N ILE A 533 -12.45 -26.19 -6.60
CA ILE A 533 -11.63 -25.17 -5.94
C ILE A 533 -12.05 -23.80 -6.47
N VAL A 534 -12.69 -23.00 -5.62
CA VAL A 534 -13.20 -21.66 -5.92
C VAL A 534 -12.42 -20.65 -5.09
N ASP A 535 -11.98 -19.53 -5.65
CA ASP A 535 -11.35 -18.45 -4.89
C ASP A 535 -12.28 -17.23 -4.76
N GLY A 536 -11.84 -16.23 -3.99
CA GLY A 536 -12.59 -14.98 -3.80
C GLY A 536 -12.51 -13.99 -4.97
N ASP A 537 -11.82 -14.32 -6.06
CA ASP A 537 -11.65 -13.43 -7.21
C ASP A 537 -12.85 -13.46 -8.16
N TYR A 538 -13.28 -12.27 -8.55
CA TYR A 538 -14.43 -12.09 -9.44
C TYR A 538 -14.21 -12.71 -10.83
N HIS A 539 -13.00 -12.63 -11.39
CA HIS A 539 -12.72 -13.23 -12.69
C HIS A 539 -12.67 -14.74 -12.62
N HIS A 540 -12.20 -15.31 -11.49
CA HIS A 540 -12.29 -16.74 -11.27
C HIS A 540 -13.75 -17.21 -11.22
N TRP A 541 -14.60 -16.51 -10.45
CA TRP A 541 -16.02 -16.83 -10.37
C TRP A 541 -16.72 -16.78 -11.73
N LEU A 542 -16.46 -15.75 -12.54
CA LEU A 542 -17.00 -15.66 -13.90
C LEU A 542 -16.66 -16.87 -14.77
N GLN A 543 -15.45 -17.40 -14.61
CA GLN A 543 -15.05 -18.60 -15.37
C GLN A 543 -15.76 -19.84 -14.86
N TRP A 544 -15.97 -20.00 -13.55
CA TRP A 544 -16.79 -21.07 -13.01
C TRP A 544 -18.23 -21.03 -13.53
N GLU A 545 -18.83 -19.84 -13.57
CA GLU A 545 -20.18 -19.66 -14.10
C GLU A 545 -20.30 -20.03 -15.58
N GLN A 546 -19.30 -19.71 -16.39
CA GLN A 546 -19.25 -20.09 -17.80
C GLN A 546 -18.98 -21.58 -18.01
N ALA A 547 -18.15 -22.16 -17.15
CA ALA A 547 -17.60 -23.49 -17.35
C ALA A 547 -18.46 -24.61 -16.74
N ALA A 548 -19.26 -24.30 -15.71
CA ALA A 548 -20.15 -25.25 -15.04
C ALA A 548 -21.49 -24.60 -14.67
N GLU A 549 -22.54 -24.96 -15.41
CA GLU A 549 -23.92 -24.55 -15.10
C GLU A 549 -24.40 -25.14 -13.77
N SER A 550 -24.02 -26.39 -13.48
CA SER A 550 -24.25 -27.07 -12.20
C SER A 550 -22.98 -27.76 -11.70
N TRP A 551 -22.90 -27.96 -10.38
CA TRP A 551 -21.81 -28.70 -9.74
C TRP A 551 -22.35 -29.78 -8.79
N HIS A 552 -21.91 -31.02 -9.01
CA HIS A 552 -22.27 -32.19 -8.20
C HIS A 552 -21.01 -32.70 -7.51
N GLY A 553 -20.64 -32.05 -6.42
CA GLY A 553 -19.43 -32.33 -5.66
C GLY A 553 -19.26 -31.32 -4.52
N GLU A 554 -18.17 -31.45 -3.78
CA GLU A 554 -17.82 -30.48 -2.76
C GLU A 554 -17.29 -29.18 -3.37
N VAL A 555 -17.36 -28.11 -2.58
CA VAL A 555 -16.76 -26.82 -2.92
C VAL A 555 -15.81 -26.41 -1.80
N TRP A 556 -14.56 -26.16 -2.15
CA TRP A 556 -13.57 -25.61 -1.24
C TRP A 556 -13.24 -24.18 -1.67
N LEU A 557 -13.27 -23.25 -0.72
CA LEU A 557 -12.87 -21.87 -0.93
C LEU A 557 -11.37 -21.72 -0.68
N ASN A 558 -10.64 -21.16 -1.63
CA ASN A 558 -9.22 -20.82 -1.49
C ASN A 558 -9.01 -19.31 -1.51
N GLN A 559 -7.96 -18.83 -0.82
CA GLN A 559 -7.58 -17.42 -0.78
C GLN A 559 -8.74 -16.49 -0.40
N CYS A 560 -9.63 -16.95 0.48
CA CYS A 560 -10.84 -16.23 0.86
C CYS A 560 -10.71 -15.75 2.30
N GLU A 561 -10.73 -14.43 2.50
CA GLU A 561 -10.77 -13.84 3.84
C GLU A 561 -12.15 -14.04 4.48
N GLU A 562 -12.19 -14.06 5.82
CA GLU A 562 -13.40 -14.27 6.62
C GLU A 562 -14.64 -13.45 6.15
N PRO A 563 -14.55 -12.13 5.86
CA PRO A 563 -15.70 -11.38 5.36
C PRO A 563 -16.20 -11.89 4.00
N MET A 564 -15.28 -12.31 3.12
CA MET A 564 -15.61 -12.77 1.76
C MET A 564 -16.22 -14.17 1.77
N THR A 565 -15.87 -15.01 2.74
CA THR A 565 -16.34 -16.40 2.88
C THR A 565 -17.88 -16.46 2.96
N SER A 566 -18.50 -15.57 3.73
CA SER A 566 -19.96 -15.50 3.87
C SER A 566 -20.67 -15.16 2.54
N HIS A 567 -20.08 -14.27 1.75
CA HIS A 567 -20.62 -13.86 0.46
C HIS A 567 -20.46 -14.96 -0.58
N MET A 568 -19.29 -15.59 -0.64
CA MET A 568 -19.04 -16.71 -1.55
C MET A 568 -19.92 -17.91 -1.20
N ALA A 569 -20.11 -18.21 0.08
CA ALA A 569 -21.02 -19.27 0.51
C ALA A 569 -22.47 -19.02 0.05
N THR A 570 -22.93 -17.76 0.08
CA THR A 570 -24.26 -17.38 -0.40
C THR A 570 -24.36 -17.57 -1.92
N LEU A 571 -23.37 -17.10 -2.68
CA LEU A 571 -23.31 -17.27 -4.14
C LEU A 571 -23.30 -18.74 -4.56
N LEU A 572 -22.50 -19.57 -3.89
CA LEU A 572 -22.42 -21.01 -4.17
C LEU A 572 -23.73 -21.74 -3.87
N LYS A 573 -24.41 -21.34 -2.79
CA LYS A 573 -25.73 -21.84 -2.43
C LYS A 573 -26.79 -21.44 -3.44
N GLU A 574 -26.76 -20.20 -3.95
CA GLU A 574 -27.69 -19.72 -4.96
C GLU A 574 -27.45 -20.39 -6.32
N LYS A 575 -26.19 -20.49 -6.76
CA LYS A 575 -25.84 -21.01 -8.09
C LYS A 575 -25.91 -22.53 -8.19
N TRP A 576 -25.36 -23.24 -7.21
CA TRP A 576 -25.20 -24.70 -7.27
C TRP A 576 -25.98 -25.44 -6.18
N GLY A 577 -26.61 -24.73 -5.23
CA GLY A 577 -27.25 -25.38 -4.07
C GLY A 577 -26.25 -26.02 -3.11
N GLN A 578 -24.95 -25.76 -3.29
CA GLN A 578 -23.88 -26.39 -2.51
C GLN A 578 -23.48 -25.55 -1.31
N ARG A 579 -23.01 -26.22 -0.25
CA ARG A 579 -22.35 -25.57 0.89
C ARG A 579 -20.85 -25.61 0.67
N VAL A 580 -20.16 -24.63 1.26
CA VAL A 580 -18.70 -24.64 1.34
C VAL A 580 -18.29 -25.73 2.32
N SER A 581 -17.53 -26.72 1.85
CA SER A 581 -17.01 -27.78 2.70
C SER A 581 -15.79 -27.32 3.48
N LEU A 582 -14.86 -26.59 2.84
CA LEU A 582 -13.62 -26.10 3.44
C LEU A 582 -13.27 -24.69 2.97
N THR A 583 -12.59 -23.92 3.83
CA THR A 583 -12.12 -22.57 3.52
C THR A 583 -10.65 -22.43 3.90
N PHE A 584 -9.84 -21.99 2.95
CA PHE A 584 -8.42 -21.69 3.12
C PHE A 584 -8.21 -20.18 2.98
N PRO A 585 -7.63 -19.50 3.99
CA PRO A 585 -7.37 -18.07 3.92
C PRO A 585 -6.26 -17.75 2.91
N HIS A 586 -6.07 -16.46 2.63
CA HIS A 586 -4.93 -16.02 1.83
C HIS A 586 -3.63 -16.14 2.63
N PHE A 587 -2.69 -16.95 2.13
CA PHE A 587 -1.40 -17.20 2.77
C PHE A 587 -0.30 -16.33 2.16
N HIS A 588 -0.05 -15.15 2.72
CA HIS A 588 1.00 -14.23 2.23
C HIS A 588 2.40 -14.88 2.18
N GLU A 589 2.68 -15.82 3.07
CA GLU A 589 4.00 -16.48 3.14
C GLU A 589 4.15 -17.68 2.18
N ALA A 590 3.08 -18.18 1.57
CA ALA A 590 3.13 -19.39 0.73
C ALA A 590 4.15 -19.29 -0.42
N ASN A 591 4.29 -18.11 -1.03
CA ASN A 591 5.27 -17.87 -2.09
C ASN A 591 6.72 -18.06 -1.60
N ARG A 592 7.03 -17.65 -0.36
CA ARG A 592 8.37 -17.81 0.22
C ARG A 592 8.73 -19.29 0.37
N TRP A 593 7.78 -20.13 0.77
CA TRP A 593 7.97 -21.57 0.94
C TRP A 593 8.16 -22.30 -0.39
N LEU A 594 7.41 -21.89 -1.41
CA LEU A 594 7.61 -22.36 -2.78
C LEU A 594 9.06 -22.13 -3.25
N PHE A 595 9.63 -20.94 -3.02
CA PHE A 595 11.03 -20.65 -3.37
C PHE A 595 12.06 -21.45 -2.57
N GLN A 596 11.69 -21.96 -1.39
CA GLN A 596 12.54 -22.85 -0.60
C GLN A 596 12.46 -24.31 -1.08
N GLY A 597 11.56 -24.62 -2.02
CA GLY A 597 11.29 -25.99 -2.47
C GLY A 597 10.74 -26.86 -1.33
N ARG A 598 9.92 -26.27 -0.45
CA ARG A 598 9.29 -26.94 0.69
C ARG A 598 7.77 -26.68 0.69
N PRO A 599 6.94 -27.69 0.96
CA PRO A 599 5.50 -27.51 1.18
C PRO A 599 5.26 -26.50 2.30
N PHE A 600 4.31 -25.58 2.09
CA PHE A 600 3.97 -24.53 3.04
C PHE A 600 3.40 -25.09 4.35
N VAL A 601 2.71 -26.23 4.28
CA VAL A 601 2.05 -26.86 5.43
C VAL A 601 3.02 -27.32 6.54
N LEU A 602 4.32 -27.35 6.24
CA LEU A 602 5.36 -27.60 7.24
C LEU A 602 5.52 -26.43 8.23
N ASP A 603 4.93 -25.26 7.95
CA ASP A 603 4.79 -24.20 8.93
C ASP A 603 3.74 -24.62 9.99
N PRO A 604 4.10 -24.67 11.28
CA PRO A 604 3.17 -25.01 12.36
C PRO A 604 1.93 -24.11 12.42
N LYS A 605 2.01 -22.87 11.91
CA LYS A 605 0.84 -21.97 11.83
C LYS A 605 -0.07 -22.31 10.66
N ALA A 606 0.47 -22.89 9.60
CA ALA A 606 -0.30 -23.26 8.41
C ALA A 606 -1.01 -24.60 8.62
N VAL A 607 -0.36 -25.56 9.29
CA VAL A 607 -0.83 -26.94 9.42
C VAL A 607 -2.26 -27.07 9.96
N VAL A 608 -2.63 -26.18 10.90
CA VAL A 608 -3.99 -26.13 11.47
C VAL A 608 -5.08 -25.95 10.40
N HIS A 609 -4.82 -25.17 9.35
CA HIS A 609 -5.79 -24.96 8.27
C HIS A 609 -5.98 -26.19 7.36
N PHE A 610 -5.06 -27.15 7.39
CA PHE A 610 -5.14 -28.37 6.58
C PHE A 610 -5.59 -29.60 7.41
N ILE A 611 -5.49 -29.52 8.75
CA ILE A 611 -5.89 -30.59 9.69
C ILE A 611 -7.22 -30.31 10.40
N GLN A 612 -7.52 -29.06 10.82
CA GLN A 612 -8.78 -28.72 11.54
C GLN A 612 -10.05 -28.94 10.69
N VAL A 613 -9.85 -29.12 9.39
CA VAL A 613 -10.79 -29.55 8.35
C VAL A 613 -11.71 -30.72 8.76
N GLU A 614 -11.30 -31.59 9.70
CA GLU A 614 -12.08 -32.79 10.07
C GLU A 614 -12.93 -32.65 11.35
N GLU A 615 -12.55 -31.80 12.30
CA GLU A 615 -13.30 -31.62 13.55
C GLU A 615 -14.68 -30.99 13.29
N GLU A 616 -14.80 -30.07 12.31
CA GLU A 616 -16.08 -29.46 11.96
C GLU A 616 -17.02 -30.42 11.20
N GLN A 617 -16.51 -31.36 10.41
CA GLN A 617 -17.34 -32.29 9.63
C GLN A 617 -17.96 -33.40 10.50
N SER A 618 -17.26 -33.85 11.55
CA SER A 618 -17.77 -34.86 12.49
C SER A 618 -18.94 -34.34 13.36
N HIS A 619 -18.96 -33.05 13.69
CA HIS A 619 -20.07 -32.43 14.44
C HIS A 619 -21.37 -32.30 13.64
N VAL A 620 -21.30 -32.22 12.30
CA VAL A 620 -22.48 -32.08 11.44
C VAL A 620 -23.15 -33.43 11.15
N SER A 621 -22.38 -34.50 10.99
CA SER A 621 -22.90 -35.86 10.75
C SER A 621 -23.57 -36.45 12.01
N GLY A 622 -23.06 -36.14 13.21
CA GLY A 622 -23.69 -36.55 14.48
C GLY A 622 -25.10 -35.96 14.70
N ASN A 623 -25.35 -34.75 14.20
CA ASN A 623 -26.65 -34.08 14.36
C ASN A 623 -27.71 -34.51 13.31
N GLN A 624 -27.31 -35.10 12.18
CA GLN A 624 -28.26 -35.64 11.19
C GLN A 624 -28.69 -37.08 11.49
N ALA A 625 -27.90 -37.84 12.26
CA ALA A 625 -28.33 -39.15 12.77
C ALA A 625 -29.25 -39.06 14.00
N ALA A 626 -29.33 -37.87 14.62
CA ALA A 626 -30.17 -37.58 15.79
C ALA A 626 -31.48 -36.83 15.46
N SER A 627 -31.80 -36.64 14.17
CA SER A 627 -33.07 -36.09 13.66
C SER A 627 -33.74 -37.08 12.71
#